data_AF-A0AA40C484-F1
#
_entry.id   AF-A0AA40C484-F1
#
_cell.length_a   1.000
_cell.length_b   1.000
_cell.length_c   1.000
_cell.angle_alpha   90.00
_cell.angle_beta   90.00
_cell.angle_gamma   90.00
#
_symmetry.space_group_name_H-M   'P 1'
#
loop_
_entity.id
_entity.type
_entity.pdbx_description
1 polymer ?
#
loop_
_entity_poly.entity_id
_entity_poly.type
_entity_poly.pdbx_seq_one_letter_code
_entity_poly.pdbx_strand_id
1 'polypeptide(L)'
;MRSARYSIGIASAAALRATAASLADVCTTANVQSALPVDAVEGITLSTDSVTTNAVYNHSVSAGDLWPGKSGLDFCNVTFAYTRDGTSETTNVWYWLPSPDQFQGRYLTTGGGGFSITSGEQGLGNGLVYGAAAGTTDGGFGSWSAQLTDVILASNGTMDYQKLYNFGYRSIHEMTVLGKALTKNFYGSGEDQRIYSYYQGCSEGGREGWSQVQRYGSQFDGAAIGAPAFRMAFQQVAHLFSNVVEVTEDYYPPPCELEKITNDTIAACDELDGRKDGVVGRSDLCKLHYNVSSSVGEPYACAASSGGGGGGGAPGKRRKRQAPGGGSSSPAVNGTVSAAAARVAQLINDGLFDSQGRQAYVSYQPAAGFADASTTYNSDTGTWEATASGIGVQWVNYFLEKKASTSLPLTNVTYDTLIDWIMQGLQEYADTVETTWPDLSALEAAGGKVIHFHGESDNSIPAASSVIYHDAVRRTMFPDMGFNESYAALHDFYRLFLVPGAAHCGVNSDQPNGPFPQNVLGSVIEWVEGGVAPEKLNATVLDGDDAAGEEQKICGFPLRPLWHGNDTMDCVYDQESIDSWLPKLDAIPVPVY
;
A
#
# COMPACT_ATOMS: atom_id res chain seq x y z
N MET A 1 -51.94 -36.91 -53.64
CA MET A 1 -51.18 -38.10 -53.19
C MET A 1 -49.81 -37.68 -52.70
N ARG A 2 -49.58 -37.69 -51.39
CA ARG A 2 -48.39 -38.24 -50.70
C ARG A 2 -48.47 -37.83 -49.24
N SER A 3 -48.68 -38.85 -48.42
CA SER A 3 -48.79 -38.81 -46.97
C SER A 3 -47.39 -38.97 -46.39
N ALA A 4 -47.01 -38.14 -45.43
CA ALA A 4 -45.80 -38.35 -44.62
C ALA A 4 -46.19 -38.17 -43.15
N ARG A 5 -46.20 -39.30 -42.44
CA ARG A 5 -46.43 -39.40 -41.01
C ARG A 5 -45.20 -38.85 -40.28
N TYR A 6 -45.40 -37.90 -39.37
CA TYR A 6 -44.40 -37.57 -38.35
C TYR A 6 -44.77 -38.27 -37.05
N SER A 7 -43.88 -39.15 -36.62
CA SER A 7 -43.95 -39.88 -35.35
C SER A 7 -43.68 -38.92 -34.19
N ILE A 8 -44.57 -38.90 -33.20
CA ILE A 8 -44.38 -38.21 -31.93
C ILE A 8 -43.45 -39.10 -31.09
N GLY A 9 -42.17 -38.73 -31.02
CA GLY A 9 -41.23 -39.24 -30.03
C GLY A 9 -41.36 -38.42 -28.75
N ILE A 10 -41.89 -39.02 -27.69
CA ILE A 10 -41.87 -38.44 -26.35
C ILE A 10 -40.43 -38.53 -25.84
N ALA A 11 -39.70 -37.41 -25.89
CA ALA A 11 -38.44 -37.29 -25.16
C ALA A 11 -38.76 -37.05 -23.69
N SER A 12 -38.55 -38.08 -22.87
CA SER A 12 -38.54 -37.94 -21.41
C SER A 12 -37.44 -36.97 -21.01
N ALA A 13 -37.83 -35.75 -20.63
CA ALA A 13 -36.94 -34.82 -19.93
C ALA A 13 -36.68 -35.37 -18.52
N ALA A 14 -35.61 -36.15 -18.37
CA ALA A 14 -35.01 -36.37 -17.07
C ALA A 14 -34.39 -35.04 -16.63
N ALA A 15 -35.17 -34.25 -15.90
CA ALA A 15 -34.64 -33.11 -15.15
C ALA A 15 -33.71 -33.65 -14.06
N LEU A 16 -32.43 -33.80 -14.39
CA LEU A 16 -31.36 -33.83 -13.40
C LEU A 16 -31.39 -32.47 -12.71
N ARG A 17 -32.08 -32.38 -11.57
CA ARG A 17 -31.80 -31.34 -10.58
C ARG A 17 -30.38 -31.59 -10.10
N ALA A 18 -29.39 -30.98 -10.75
CA ALA A 18 -28.10 -30.76 -10.13
C ALA A 18 -28.40 -29.92 -8.89
N THR A 19 -28.43 -30.56 -7.72
CA THR A 19 -28.46 -29.83 -6.46
C THR A 19 -27.17 -29.02 -6.43
N ALA A 20 -27.27 -27.69 -6.39
CA ALA A 20 -26.11 -26.84 -6.17
C ALA A 20 -25.39 -27.36 -4.92
N ALA A 21 -24.10 -27.66 -5.03
CA ALA A 21 -23.34 -28.24 -3.93
C ALA A 21 -23.32 -27.25 -2.75
N SER A 22 -23.56 -27.74 -1.53
CA SER A 22 -23.47 -26.90 -0.34
C SER A 22 -22.01 -26.66 0.05
N LEU A 23 -21.74 -25.66 0.90
CA LEU A 23 -20.39 -25.42 1.43
C LEU A 23 -19.83 -26.67 2.13
N ALA A 24 -20.66 -27.42 2.86
CA ALA A 24 -20.24 -28.66 3.52
C ALA A 24 -19.85 -29.76 2.52
N ASP A 25 -20.47 -29.80 1.35
CA ASP A 25 -20.16 -30.79 0.31
C ASP A 25 -18.82 -30.48 -0.37
N VAL A 26 -18.55 -29.21 -0.66
CA VAL A 26 -17.33 -28.78 -1.37
C VAL A 26 -16.13 -28.56 -0.43
N CYS A 27 -16.36 -28.18 0.82
CA CYS A 27 -15.29 -27.91 1.79
C CYS A 27 -14.86 -29.18 2.53
N THR A 28 -14.31 -30.14 1.78
CA THR A 28 -13.72 -31.35 2.34
C THR A 28 -12.28 -31.50 1.86
N THR A 29 -11.42 -32.07 2.70
CA THR A 29 -10.02 -32.34 2.33
C THR A 29 -9.93 -33.16 1.04
N ALA A 30 -10.79 -34.16 0.86
CA ALA A 30 -10.82 -34.98 -0.35
C ALA A 30 -11.19 -34.17 -1.61
N ASN A 31 -12.20 -33.30 -1.52
CA ASN A 31 -12.58 -32.45 -2.64
C ASN A 31 -11.46 -31.47 -3.00
N VAL A 32 -10.88 -30.79 -2.01
CA VAL A 32 -9.78 -29.85 -2.22
C VAL A 32 -8.54 -30.54 -2.77
N GLN A 33 -8.17 -31.72 -2.26
CA GLN A 33 -7.07 -32.53 -2.81
C GLN A 33 -7.28 -32.86 -4.28
N SER A 34 -8.52 -33.21 -4.67
CA SER A 34 -8.86 -33.49 -6.07
C SER A 34 -8.87 -32.24 -6.96
N ALA A 35 -9.07 -31.06 -6.35
CA ALA A 35 -9.08 -29.77 -7.02
C ALA A 35 -7.70 -29.11 -7.09
N LEU A 36 -6.67 -29.70 -6.47
CA LEU A 36 -5.33 -29.12 -6.48
C LEU A 36 -4.82 -28.99 -7.92
N PRO A 37 -4.31 -27.80 -8.30
CA PRO A 37 -3.86 -27.54 -9.65
C PRO A 37 -2.42 -28.04 -9.84
N VAL A 38 -2.26 -29.37 -9.90
CA VAL A 38 -0.98 -30.02 -10.18
C VAL A 38 -0.45 -29.50 -11.53
N ASP A 39 0.84 -29.21 -11.60
CA ASP A 39 1.55 -28.67 -12.77
C ASP A 39 1.17 -27.25 -13.21
N ALA A 40 0.38 -26.50 -12.43
CA ALA A 40 0.02 -25.13 -12.78
C ALA A 40 1.19 -24.13 -12.71
N VAL A 41 2.23 -24.46 -11.95
CA VAL A 41 3.45 -23.67 -11.82
C VAL A 41 4.64 -24.57 -12.08
N GLU A 42 5.54 -24.13 -12.95
CA GLU A 42 6.76 -24.87 -13.28
C GLU A 42 7.72 -24.93 -12.10
N GLY A 43 8.28 -26.11 -11.84
CA GLY A 43 9.35 -26.32 -10.85
C GLY A 43 8.89 -26.31 -9.39
N ILE A 44 7.60 -26.51 -9.13
CA ILE A 44 7.09 -26.73 -7.77
C ILE A 44 6.41 -28.10 -7.65
N THR A 45 6.51 -28.70 -6.47
CA THR A 45 5.81 -29.93 -6.10
C THR A 45 4.82 -29.62 -4.98
N LEU A 46 3.52 -29.83 -5.22
CA LEU A 46 2.48 -29.66 -4.21
C LEU A 46 2.52 -30.81 -3.19
N SER A 47 2.41 -30.49 -1.90
CA SER A 47 2.26 -31.48 -0.85
C SER A 47 0.76 -31.78 -0.63
N THR A 48 0.23 -32.79 -1.32
CA THR A 48 -1.19 -33.17 -1.22
C THR A 48 -1.61 -33.54 0.21
N ASP A 49 -0.68 -34.07 1.00
CA ASP A 49 -0.93 -34.49 2.39
C ASP A 49 -0.94 -33.30 3.36
N SER A 50 -0.48 -32.13 2.94
CA SER A 50 -0.51 -30.89 3.73
C SER A 50 -1.86 -30.17 3.69
N VAL A 51 -2.80 -30.64 2.86
CA VAL A 51 -4.11 -29.98 2.68
C VAL A 51 -4.90 -30.00 3.98
N THR A 52 -5.26 -28.81 4.47
CA THR A 52 -6.25 -28.64 5.53
C THR A 52 -7.47 -27.90 5.00
N THR A 53 -8.65 -28.26 5.51
CA THR A 53 -9.92 -27.63 5.14
C THR A 53 -10.75 -27.38 6.39
N ASN A 54 -11.43 -26.24 6.45
CA ASN A 54 -12.36 -25.91 7.52
C ASN A 54 -13.51 -25.05 6.97
N ALA A 55 -14.74 -25.56 7.04
CA ALA A 55 -15.92 -24.78 6.67
C ALA A 55 -16.24 -23.77 7.78
N VAL A 56 -16.33 -22.49 7.42
CA VAL A 56 -16.66 -21.39 8.32
C VAL A 56 -18.02 -20.83 7.91
N TYR A 57 -18.90 -20.62 8.89
CA TYR A 57 -20.24 -20.10 8.69
C TYR A 57 -20.47 -18.82 9.47
N ASN A 58 -21.28 -17.93 8.91
CA ASN A 58 -21.70 -16.66 9.50
C ASN A 58 -20.54 -15.79 9.98
N HIS A 59 -19.46 -15.77 9.20
CA HIS A 59 -18.32 -14.89 9.46
C HIS A 59 -18.69 -13.43 9.18
N SER A 60 -18.03 -12.53 9.90
CA SER A 60 -18.17 -11.09 9.70
C SER A 60 -16.80 -10.45 9.54
N VAL A 61 -16.63 -9.75 8.42
CA VAL A 61 -15.49 -8.88 8.16
C VAL A 61 -15.87 -7.49 8.66
N SER A 62 -15.14 -6.98 9.65
CA SER A 62 -15.29 -5.61 10.12
C SER A 62 -14.83 -4.63 9.06
N ALA A 63 -15.52 -3.48 8.95
CA ALA A 63 -15.07 -2.38 8.11
C ALA A 63 -13.68 -1.92 8.57
N GLY A 64 -12.76 -1.75 7.62
CA GLY A 64 -11.45 -1.16 7.82
C GLY A 64 -11.28 0.04 6.91
N ASP A 65 -10.14 0.74 6.96
CA ASP A 65 -9.98 1.94 6.12
C ASP A 65 -10.00 1.57 4.62
N LEU A 66 -9.47 0.39 4.24
CA LEU A 66 -9.30 -0.05 2.85
C LEU A 66 -10.40 -1.00 2.32
N TRP A 67 -11.44 -1.30 3.11
CA TRP A 67 -12.55 -2.16 2.69
C TRP A 67 -13.81 -1.94 3.53
N PRO A 68 -15.00 -2.09 2.93
CA PRO A 68 -16.24 -2.06 3.67
C PRO A 68 -16.43 -3.35 4.48
N GLY A 69 -17.20 -3.26 5.56
CA GLY A 69 -17.57 -4.42 6.38
C GLY A 69 -18.69 -5.24 5.74
N LYS A 70 -18.73 -6.54 6.01
CA LYS A 70 -19.79 -7.45 5.55
C LYS A 70 -19.96 -8.63 6.50
N SER A 71 -21.22 -9.00 6.77
CA SER A 71 -21.60 -10.12 7.64
C SER A 71 -22.30 -11.22 6.86
N GLY A 72 -22.47 -12.39 7.49
CA GLY A 72 -23.15 -13.54 6.90
C GLY A 72 -22.32 -14.21 5.80
N LEU A 73 -20.99 -14.18 5.94
CA LEU A 73 -20.07 -14.77 4.98
C LEU A 73 -19.78 -16.22 5.35
N ASP A 74 -19.99 -17.12 4.41
CA ASP A 74 -19.73 -18.55 4.53
C ASP A 74 -18.60 -18.90 3.56
N PHE A 75 -17.59 -19.65 4.01
CA PHE A 75 -16.44 -19.97 3.16
C PHE A 75 -15.70 -21.23 3.61
N CYS A 76 -14.95 -21.82 2.69
CA CYS A 76 -13.99 -22.86 2.96
C CYS A 76 -12.61 -22.24 3.20
N ASN A 77 -12.09 -22.39 4.41
CA ASN A 77 -10.72 -22.08 4.75
C ASN A 77 -9.83 -23.25 4.30
N VAL A 78 -8.87 -22.99 3.42
CA VAL A 78 -8.00 -24.00 2.81
C VAL A 78 -6.54 -23.61 2.98
N THR A 79 -5.71 -24.50 3.49
CA THR A 79 -4.24 -24.34 3.44
C THR A 79 -3.61 -25.54 2.77
N PHE A 80 -2.53 -25.33 2.04
CA PHE A 80 -1.62 -26.39 1.61
C PHE A 80 -0.24 -25.80 1.35
N ALA A 81 0.73 -26.67 1.13
CA ALA A 81 2.11 -26.30 0.95
C ALA A 81 2.70 -26.86 -0.33
N TYR A 82 3.80 -26.25 -0.79
CA TYR A 82 4.61 -26.74 -1.89
C TYR A 82 6.09 -26.56 -1.61
N THR A 83 6.91 -27.34 -2.31
CA THR A 83 8.37 -27.20 -2.33
C THR A 83 8.83 -26.86 -3.73
N ARG A 84 9.91 -26.08 -3.85
CA ARG A 84 10.53 -25.80 -5.15
C ARG A 84 11.60 -26.84 -5.48
N ASP A 85 11.71 -27.21 -6.74
CA ASP A 85 12.79 -28.08 -7.22
C ASP A 85 14.16 -27.51 -6.83
N GLY A 86 15.01 -28.38 -6.30
CA GLY A 86 16.35 -27.99 -5.81
C GLY A 86 16.37 -27.35 -4.42
N THR A 87 15.23 -27.19 -3.76
CA THR A 87 15.16 -26.74 -2.36
C THR A 87 14.43 -27.76 -1.48
N SER A 88 14.68 -27.72 -0.17
CA SER A 88 13.88 -28.45 0.83
C SER A 88 12.90 -27.52 1.55
N GLU A 89 12.77 -26.28 1.07
CA GLU A 89 11.99 -25.25 1.73
C GLU A 89 10.53 -25.40 1.36
N THR A 90 9.68 -25.37 2.38
CA THR A 90 8.24 -25.44 2.21
C THR A 90 7.68 -24.02 2.20
N THR A 91 6.88 -23.71 1.19
CA THR A 91 6.08 -22.48 1.11
C THR A 91 4.62 -22.84 1.33
N ASN A 92 3.96 -22.12 2.22
CA ASN A 92 2.55 -22.33 2.55
C ASN A 92 1.70 -21.30 1.81
N VAL A 93 0.53 -21.75 1.36
CA VAL A 93 -0.51 -20.93 0.77
C VAL A 93 -1.82 -21.15 1.50
N TRP A 94 -2.57 -20.07 1.64
CA TRP A 94 -3.81 -20.02 2.40
C TRP A 94 -4.87 -19.31 1.59
N TYR A 95 -6.02 -19.97 1.42
CA TYR A 95 -7.14 -19.47 0.65
C TYR A 95 -8.43 -19.48 1.45
N TRP A 96 -9.25 -18.44 1.25
CA TRP A 96 -10.65 -18.42 1.64
C TRP A 96 -11.51 -18.49 0.38
N LEU A 97 -12.28 -19.57 0.23
CA LEU A 97 -13.14 -19.83 -0.92
C LEU A 97 -14.60 -19.64 -0.48
N PRO A 98 -15.34 -18.60 -0.95
CA PRO A 98 -16.75 -18.41 -0.61
C PRO A 98 -17.63 -19.66 -0.77
N SER A 99 -18.76 -19.72 -0.08
CA SER A 99 -19.76 -20.76 -0.38
C SER A 99 -20.21 -20.64 -1.86
N PRO A 100 -20.58 -21.75 -2.51
CA PRO A 100 -20.94 -21.72 -3.94
C PRO A 100 -22.05 -20.71 -4.31
N ASP A 101 -22.95 -20.39 -3.39
CA ASP A 101 -24.01 -19.39 -3.56
C ASP A 101 -23.55 -17.93 -3.33
N GLN A 102 -22.38 -17.73 -2.70
CA GLN A 102 -21.78 -16.43 -2.46
C GLN A 102 -20.64 -16.09 -3.42
N PHE A 103 -20.12 -17.08 -4.16
CA PHE A 103 -19.06 -16.90 -5.12
C PHE A 103 -19.53 -16.14 -6.38
N GLN A 104 -18.79 -15.09 -6.75
CA GLN A 104 -19.12 -14.19 -7.85
C GLN A 104 -18.19 -14.36 -9.06
N GLY A 105 -17.45 -15.47 -9.16
CA GLY A 105 -16.52 -15.70 -10.29
C GLY A 105 -15.24 -14.88 -10.22
N ARG A 106 -14.82 -14.48 -9.01
CA ARG A 106 -13.67 -13.59 -8.79
C ARG A 106 -12.57 -14.27 -7.97
N TYR A 107 -11.32 -13.93 -8.25
CA TYR A 107 -10.17 -14.29 -7.45
C TYR A 107 -9.44 -13.01 -7.01
N LEU A 108 -9.00 -12.94 -5.77
CA LEU A 108 -8.28 -11.82 -5.18
C LEU A 108 -6.90 -12.27 -4.67
N THR A 109 -5.86 -11.75 -5.30
CA THR A 109 -4.50 -11.78 -4.77
C THR A 109 -4.35 -10.70 -3.70
N THR A 110 -3.77 -11.07 -2.56
CA THR A 110 -3.50 -10.15 -1.45
C THR A 110 -2.00 -10.03 -1.19
N GLY A 111 -1.61 -9.02 -0.44
CA GLY A 111 -0.23 -8.72 -0.10
C GLY A 111 0.02 -8.48 1.39
N GLY A 112 1.23 -8.01 1.68
CA GLY A 112 1.73 -7.75 3.02
C GLY A 112 1.91 -6.28 3.40
N GLY A 113 2.86 -6.06 4.32
CA GLY A 113 3.10 -4.79 5.00
C GLY A 113 4.49 -4.77 5.62
N GLY A 114 5.24 -3.67 5.45
CA GLY A 114 6.63 -3.59 5.92
C GLY A 114 7.51 -4.65 5.27
N PHE A 115 8.11 -5.55 6.06
CA PHE A 115 8.84 -6.71 5.53
C PHE A 115 8.05 -8.02 5.62
N SER A 116 6.75 -7.96 5.95
CA SER A 116 5.86 -9.12 5.85
C SER A 116 5.27 -9.21 4.44
N ILE A 117 5.18 -10.42 3.89
CA ILE A 117 4.56 -10.72 2.59
C ILE A 117 3.04 -10.97 2.68
N THR A 118 2.46 -10.93 3.88
CA THR A 118 1.06 -11.30 4.13
C THR A 118 0.39 -10.44 5.19
N SER A 119 -0.88 -10.11 4.93
CA SER A 119 -1.78 -9.49 5.91
C SER A 119 -2.70 -10.51 6.62
N GLY A 120 -2.50 -11.81 6.38
CA GLY A 120 -3.29 -12.89 6.99
C GLY A 120 -4.80 -12.79 6.72
N GLU A 121 -5.61 -13.04 7.75
CA GLU A 121 -7.08 -13.01 7.67
C GLU A 121 -7.64 -11.67 7.20
N GLN A 122 -6.95 -10.58 7.53
CA GLN A 122 -7.37 -9.24 7.14
C GLN A 122 -7.41 -9.10 5.61
N GLY A 123 -6.38 -9.59 4.92
CA GLY A 123 -6.35 -9.62 3.45
C GLY A 123 -7.40 -10.57 2.87
N LEU A 124 -7.52 -11.78 3.44
CA LEU A 124 -8.44 -12.81 2.93
C LEU A 124 -9.91 -12.41 3.08
N GLY A 125 -10.28 -11.77 4.19
CA GLY A 125 -11.63 -11.27 4.44
C GLY A 125 -12.10 -10.30 3.35
N ASN A 126 -11.19 -9.49 2.79
CA ASN A 126 -11.52 -8.53 1.75
C ASN A 126 -12.06 -9.21 0.49
N GLY A 127 -11.54 -10.38 0.11
CA GLY A 127 -12.06 -11.11 -1.05
C GLY A 127 -13.51 -11.53 -0.85
N LEU A 128 -13.86 -12.03 0.33
CA LEU A 128 -15.22 -12.46 0.66
C LEU A 128 -16.23 -11.31 0.55
N VAL A 129 -15.82 -10.07 0.88
CA VAL A 129 -16.67 -8.88 0.73
C VAL A 129 -17.20 -8.74 -0.70
N TYR A 130 -16.35 -9.04 -1.69
CA TYR A 130 -16.66 -8.94 -3.12
C TYR A 130 -17.04 -10.28 -3.77
N GLY A 131 -17.26 -11.33 -2.97
CA GLY A 131 -17.58 -12.68 -3.47
C GLY A 131 -16.42 -13.34 -4.23
N ALA A 132 -15.19 -12.94 -3.92
CA ALA A 132 -13.97 -13.50 -4.49
C ALA A 132 -13.38 -14.59 -3.60
N ALA A 133 -12.83 -15.63 -4.22
CA ALA A 133 -11.83 -16.46 -3.58
C ALA A 133 -10.57 -15.62 -3.34
N ALA A 134 -9.99 -15.64 -2.14
CA ALA A 134 -8.79 -14.87 -1.83
C ALA A 134 -7.62 -15.77 -1.46
N GLY A 135 -6.40 -15.35 -1.78
CA GLY A 135 -5.17 -16.07 -1.44
C GLY A 135 -4.13 -15.20 -0.73
N THR A 136 -3.39 -15.81 0.21
CA THR A 136 -2.17 -15.27 0.83
C THR A 136 -1.09 -16.37 0.99
N THR A 137 0.17 -15.99 1.18
CA THR A 137 1.33 -16.91 1.31
C THR A 137 2.28 -16.50 2.44
N ASP A 138 3.01 -17.45 3.01
CA ASP A 138 4.07 -17.17 4.00
C ASP A 138 5.44 -16.88 3.34
N GLY A 139 5.51 -16.89 2.01
CA GLY A 139 6.75 -16.66 1.26
C GLY A 139 7.84 -17.72 1.49
N GLY A 140 7.51 -18.84 2.13
CA GLY A 140 8.47 -19.83 2.57
C GLY A 140 9.34 -19.35 3.74
N PHE A 141 8.88 -18.39 4.53
CA PHE A 141 9.65 -17.85 5.67
C PHE A 141 9.60 -18.76 6.91
N GLY A 142 8.87 -19.88 6.83
CA GLY A 142 8.78 -20.90 7.88
C GLY A 142 7.73 -20.60 8.95
N SER A 143 7.12 -19.41 8.94
CA SER A 143 6.00 -19.03 9.79
C SER A 143 5.20 -17.91 9.13
N TRP A 144 3.88 -17.90 9.32
CA TRP A 144 2.99 -16.80 8.91
C TRP A 144 3.28 -15.47 9.61
N SER A 145 4.02 -15.49 10.73
CA SER A 145 4.42 -14.29 11.48
C SER A 145 5.82 -13.81 11.14
N ALA A 146 6.59 -14.57 10.35
CA ALA A 146 7.94 -14.20 9.98
C ALA A 146 7.92 -13.10 8.91
N GLN A 147 8.92 -12.21 8.98
CA GLN A 147 9.18 -11.18 7.99
C GLN A 147 10.47 -11.50 7.23
N LEU A 148 10.67 -10.87 6.09
CA LEU A 148 11.89 -11.06 5.29
C LEU A 148 13.14 -10.81 6.14
N THR A 149 13.18 -9.76 6.96
CA THR A 149 14.33 -9.45 7.83
C THR A 149 14.65 -10.54 8.86
N ASP A 150 13.71 -11.41 9.21
CA ASP A 150 13.94 -12.52 10.14
C ASP A 150 14.71 -13.67 9.46
N VAL A 151 14.64 -13.76 8.12
CA VAL A 151 15.09 -14.92 7.35
C VAL A 151 16.03 -14.58 6.20
N ILE A 152 16.25 -13.31 5.88
CA ILE A 152 17.05 -12.90 4.72
C ILE A 152 18.55 -13.14 4.92
N LEU A 153 19.01 -13.21 6.17
CA LEU A 153 20.39 -13.60 6.49
C LEU A 153 20.41 -15.04 6.95
N ALA A 154 21.17 -15.87 6.25
CA ALA A 154 21.47 -17.22 6.69
C ALA A 154 22.32 -17.21 7.99
N SER A 155 22.38 -18.34 8.68
CA SER A 155 23.09 -18.46 9.97
C SER A 155 24.58 -18.15 9.90
N ASN A 156 25.19 -18.22 8.71
CA ASN A 156 26.58 -17.84 8.43
C ASN A 156 26.75 -16.35 8.05
N GLY A 157 25.68 -15.55 8.08
CA GLY A 157 25.67 -14.13 7.74
C GLY A 157 25.57 -13.81 6.23
N THR A 158 25.39 -14.81 5.36
CA THR A 158 25.22 -14.56 3.91
C THR A 158 23.76 -14.31 3.55
N MET A 159 23.55 -13.52 2.49
CA MET A 159 22.21 -13.24 1.96
C MET A 159 21.53 -14.49 1.40
N ASP A 160 20.27 -14.72 1.78
CA ASP A 160 19.39 -15.71 1.16
C ASP A 160 18.54 -15.03 0.08
N TYR A 161 19.06 -15.04 -1.14
CA TYR A 161 18.36 -14.48 -2.30
C TYR A 161 17.07 -15.24 -2.65
N GLN A 162 16.89 -16.49 -2.23
CA GLN A 162 15.63 -17.20 -2.48
C GLN A 162 14.49 -16.58 -1.67
N LYS A 163 14.75 -16.18 -0.42
CA LYS A 163 13.78 -15.41 0.39
C LYS A 163 13.49 -14.05 -0.23
N LEU A 164 14.52 -13.38 -0.73
CA LEU A 164 14.36 -12.11 -1.41
C LEU A 164 13.52 -12.23 -2.69
N TYR A 165 13.73 -13.24 -3.52
CA TYR A 165 12.89 -13.48 -4.71
C TYR A 165 11.45 -13.81 -4.33
N ASN A 166 11.25 -14.62 -3.29
CA ASN A 166 9.93 -14.96 -2.77
C ASN A 166 9.15 -13.71 -2.36
N PHE A 167 9.79 -12.83 -1.58
CA PHE A 167 9.26 -11.53 -1.18
C PHE A 167 9.01 -10.59 -2.37
N GLY A 168 10.02 -10.44 -3.23
CA GLY A 168 10.02 -9.43 -4.28
C GLY A 168 8.91 -9.62 -5.31
N TYR A 169 8.67 -10.87 -5.73
CA TYR A 169 7.67 -11.15 -6.76
C TYR A 169 7.17 -12.61 -6.80
N ARG A 170 8.00 -13.58 -6.42
CA ARG A 170 7.82 -14.99 -6.82
C ARG A 170 6.69 -15.69 -6.08
N SER A 171 6.64 -15.59 -4.74
CA SER A 171 5.63 -16.34 -3.98
C SER A 171 4.21 -15.80 -4.17
N ILE A 172 4.06 -14.49 -4.37
CA ILE A 172 2.76 -13.88 -4.69
C ILE A 172 2.29 -14.32 -6.09
N HIS A 173 3.20 -14.40 -7.06
CA HIS A 173 2.88 -14.93 -8.40
C HIS A 173 2.42 -16.38 -8.32
N GLU A 174 3.16 -17.23 -7.61
CA GLU A 174 2.86 -18.66 -7.49
C GLU A 174 1.53 -18.91 -6.78
N MET A 175 1.31 -18.22 -5.67
CA MET A 175 0.03 -18.20 -4.98
C MET A 175 -1.11 -17.72 -5.89
N THR A 176 -0.87 -16.72 -6.74
CA THR A 176 -1.88 -16.23 -7.69
C THR A 176 -2.24 -17.29 -8.72
N VAL A 177 -1.24 -17.94 -9.34
CA VAL A 177 -1.49 -18.98 -10.35
C VAL A 177 -2.19 -20.19 -9.72
N LEU A 178 -1.71 -20.66 -8.57
CA LEU A 178 -2.31 -21.77 -7.83
C LEU A 178 -3.75 -21.43 -7.39
N GLY A 179 -3.97 -20.25 -6.81
CA GLY A 179 -5.27 -19.84 -6.32
C GLY A 179 -6.32 -19.71 -7.43
N LYS A 180 -5.97 -19.16 -8.58
CA LYS A 180 -6.87 -19.09 -9.75
C LYS A 180 -7.26 -20.48 -10.26
N ALA A 181 -6.27 -21.37 -10.39
CA ALA A 181 -6.50 -22.73 -10.87
C ALA A 181 -7.30 -23.57 -9.87
N LEU A 182 -6.97 -23.48 -8.58
CA LEU A 182 -7.74 -24.09 -7.49
C LEU A 182 -9.18 -23.58 -7.49
N THR A 183 -9.39 -22.26 -7.62
CA THR A 183 -10.71 -21.64 -7.68
C THR A 183 -11.53 -22.24 -8.82
N LYS A 184 -10.96 -22.35 -10.03
CA LYS A 184 -11.64 -22.95 -11.18
C LYS A 184 -12.06 -24.39 -10.90
N ASN A 185 -11.14 -25.21 -10.37
CA ASN A 185 -11.37 -26.62 -10.08
C ASN A 185 -12.40 -26.82 -8.95
N PHE A 186 -12.30 -26.04 -7.87
CA PHE A 186 -13.14 -26.15 -6.68
C PHE A 186 -14.62 -25.89 -6.96
N TYR A 187 -14.94 -24.89 -7.79
CA TYR A 187 -16.33 -24.56 -8.16
C TYR A 187 -16.85 -25.34 -9.37
N GLY A 188 -16.06 -26.23 -9.97
CA GLY A 188 -16.47 -26.98 -11.16
C GLY A 188 -16.78 -26.06 -12.35
N SER A 189 -16.18 -24.87 -12.37
CA SER A 189 -16.24 -23.91 -13.45
C SER A 189 -15.66 -24.60 -14.69
N GLY A 190 -16.53 -24.99 -15.64
CA GLY A 190 -16.10 -25.60 -16.90
C GLY A 190 -15.06 -24.72 -17.61
N GLU A 191 -14.39 -25.25 -18.65
CA GLU A 191 -13.30 -24.53 -19.32
C GLU A 191 -13.67 -23.08 -19.72
N ASP A 192 -14.95 -22.86 -20.03
CA ASP A 192 -15.55 -21.60 -20.51
C ASP A 192 -15.89 -20.56 -19.42
N GLN A 193 -15.91 -20.92 -18.13
CA GLN A 193 -16.28 -19.97 -17.08
C GLN A 193 -15.06 -19.13 -16.66
N ARG A 194 -15.11 -17.84 -16.99
CA ARG A 194 -14.07 -16.86 -16.66
C ARG A 194 -13.98 -16.64 -15.15
N ILE A 195 -12.76 -16.66 -14.63
CA ILE A 195 -12.44 -16.17 -13.29
C ILE A 195 -11.75 -14.81 -13.45
N TYR A 196 -12.42 -13.74 -13.00
CA TYR A 196 -11.79 -12.42 -12.94
C TYR A 196 -10.73 -12.41 -11.86
N SER A 197 -9.56 -11.86 -12.16
CA SER A 197 -8.39 -11.87 -11.30
C SER A 197 -8.06 -10.45 -10.85
N TYR A 198 -8.13 -10.23 -9.55
CA TYR A 198 -7.90 -8.92 -8.94
C TYR A 198 -6.69 -8.93 -8.00
N TYR A 199 -6.11 -7.76 -7.78
CA TYR A 199 -5.14 -7.51 -6.71
C TYR A 199 -5.64 -6.41 -5.77
N GLN A 200 -5.40 -6.54 -4.47
CA GLN A 200 -5.54 -5.44 -3.51
C GLN A 200 -4.41 -5.44 -2.47
N GLY A 201 -3.77 -4.28 -2.29
CA GLY A 201 -2.73 -4.08 -1.29
C GLY A 201 -2.39 -2.60 -1.09
N CYS A 202 -1.77 -2.27 0.04
CA CYS A 202 -1.28 -0.92 0.35
C CYS A 202 0.11 -1.00 1.00
N SER A 203 0.94 0.04 0.89
CA SER A 203 2.32 0.05 1.45
C SER A 203 3.23 -0.96 0.73
N GLU A 204 3.82 -1.90 1.46
CA GLU A 204 4.50 -3.06 0.87
C GLU A 204 3.55 -3.88 -0.03
N GLY A 205 2.30 -4.09 0.38
CA GLY A 205 1.28 -4.65 -0.52
C GLY A 205 1.05 -3.79 -1.77
N GLY A 206 1.30 -2.48 -1.69
CA GLY A 206 1.28 -1.63 -2.88
C GLY A 206 2.47 -1.89 -3.81
N ARG A 207 3.68 -2.07 -3.25
CA ARG A 207 4.87 -2.50 -4.00
C ARG A 207 4.64 -3.85 -4.65
N GLU A 208 4.20 -4.84 -3.88
CA GLU A 208 3.90 -6.19 -4.34
C GLU A 208 2.87 -6.17 -5.48
N GLY A 209 1.80 -5.38 -5.36
CA GLY A 209 0.81 -5.18 -6.42
C GLY A 209 1.43 -4.67 -7.71
N TRP A 210 2.27 -3.64 -7.63
CA TRP A 210 3.01 -3.15 -8.80
C TRP A 210 4.01 -4.17 -9.34
N SER A 211 4.63 -4.97 -8.47
CA SER A 211 5.55 -6.03 -8.87
C SER A 211 4.83 -7.08 -9.71
N GLN A 212 3.64 -7.47 -9.27
CA GLN A 212 2.79 -8.39 -10.03
C GLN A 212 2.29 -7.77 -11.35
N VAL A 213 1.84 -6.51 -11.33
CA VAL A 213 1.34 -5.83 -12.54
C VAL A 213 2.43 -5.62 -13.59
N GLN A 214 3.63 -5.21 -13.18
CA GLN A 214 4.75 -4.97 -14.09
C GLN A 214 5.29 -6.26 -14.72
N ARG A 215 5.40 -7.34 -13.92
CA ARG A 215 5.99 -8.61 -14.37
C ARG A 215 4.98 -9.55 -15.01
N TYR A 216 3.75 -9.51 -14.54
CA TYR A 216 2.71 -10.49 -14.81
C TYR A 216 1.37 -9.83 -15.16
N GLY A 217 1.38 -8.64 -15.74
CA GLY A 217 0.19 -7.83 -16.00
C GLY A 217 -0.96 -8.57 -16.69
N SER A 218 -0.66 -9.51 -17.60
CA SER A 218 -1.68 -10.32 -18.28
C SER A 218 -2.43 -11.30 -17.36
N GLN A 219 -2.03 -11.45 -16.10
CA GLN A 219 -2.70 -12.29 -15.11
C GLN A 219 -3.81 -11.56 -14.36
N PHE A 220 -3.89 -10.23 -14.46
CA PHE A 220 -4.80 -9.40 -13.68
C PHE A 220 -5.76 -8.65 -14.59
N ASP A 221 -7.06 -8.78 -14.29
CA ASP A 221 -8.10 -7.97 -14.91
C ASP A 221 -8.19 -6.60 -14.22
N GLY A 222 -7.86 -6.52 -12.92
CA GLY A 222 -7.69 -5.22 -12.27
C GLY A 222 -6.94 -5.22 -10.94
N ALA A 223 -6.47 -4.06 -10.50
CA ALA A 223 -5.75 -3.90 -9.24
C ALA A 223 -6.14 -2.60 -8.51
N ALA A 224 -6.32 -2.70 -7.19
CA ALA A 224 -6.44 -1.59 -6.26
C ALA A 224 -5.14 -1.47 -5.44
N ILE A 225 -4.31 -0.49 -5.78
CA ILE A 225 -2.96 -0.35 -5.22
C ILE A 225 -2.84 0.96 -4.44
N GLY A 226 -2.63 0.85 -3.13
CA GLY A 226 -2.48 1.98 -2.23
C GLY A 226 -1.03 2.27 -1.86
N ALA A 227 -0.66 3.55 -1.77
CA ALA A 227 0.60 4.05 -1.20
C ALA A 227 1.81 3.10 -1.38
N PRO A 228 2.25 2.81 -2.61
CA PRO A 228 3.20 1.72 -2.87
C PRO A 228 4.65 2.06 -2.49
N ALA A 229 5.32 1.12 -1.83
CA ALA A 229 6.76 1.18 -1.50
C ALA A 229 7.66 0.76 -2.68
N PHE A 230 7.41 1.24 -3.90
CA PHE A 230 8.04 0.65 -5.10
C PHE A 230 9.51 0.96 -5.35
N ARG A 231 10.10 1.97 -4.69
CA ARG A 231 11.51 2.35 -4.82
C ARG A 231 12.23 1.94 -3.55
N MET A 232 12.41 0.65 -3.32
CA MET A 232 12.78 0.11 -2.01
C MET A 232 14.03 0.78 -1.43
N ALA A 233 15.09 0.92 -2.22
CA ALA A 233 16.35 1.55 -1.82
C ALA A 233 16.15 3.02 -1.44
N PHE A 234 15.34 3.76 -2.18
CA PHE A 234 15.02 5.15 -1.85
C PHE A 234 14.13 5.24 -0.62
N GLN A 235 13.02 4.50 -0.62
CA GLN A 235 11.99 4.55 0.40
C GLN A 235 12.54 4.12 1.76
N GLN A 236 13.32 3.05 1.81
CA GLN A 236 13.87 2.59 3.07
C GLN A 236 14.95 3.53 3.62
N VAL A 237 15.76 4.14 2.76
CA VAL A 237 16.72 5.16 3.19
C VAL A 237 16.01 6.45 3.60
N ALA A 238 14.88 6.82 2.96
CA ALA A 238 14.09 7.99 3.33
C ALA A 238 13.59 7.94 4.77
N HIS A 239 13.33 6.74 5.32
CA HIS A 239 12.99 6.57 6.75
C HIS A 239 14.12 6.94 7.72
N LEU A 240 15.34 7.15 7.24
CA LEU A 240 16.47 7.65 8.03
C LEU A 240 16.72 9.14 7.82
N PHE A 241 16.13 9.75 6.78
CA PHE A 241 16.46 11.11 6.36
C PHE A 241 16.16 12.12 7.47
N SER A 242 14.97 12.05 8.07
CA SER A 242 14.56 12.94 9.18
C SER A 242 15.53 12.86 10.37
N ASN A 243 15.97 11.66 10.77
CA ASN A 243 16.94 11.53 11.85
C ASN A 243 18.31 12.11 11.49
N VAL A 244 18.74 11.99 10.23
CA VAL A 244 19.99 12.58 9.76
C VAL A 244 19.88 14.11 9.68
N VAL A 245 18.70 14.67 9.38
CA VAL A 245 18.45 16.13 9.48
C VAL A 245 18.64 16.59 10.92
N GLU A 246 18.05 15.92 11.91
CA GLU A 246 18.20 16.25 13.34
C GLU A 246 19.66 16.26 13.79
N VAL A 247 20.41 15.21 13.43
CA VAL A 247 21.85 15.09 13.75
C VAL A 247 22.69 16.14 13.03
N THR A 248 22.36 16.44 11.76
CA THR A 248 23.10 17.41 10.94
C THR A 248 22.90 18.84 11.45
N GLU A 249 21.68 19.20 11.84
CA GLU A 249 21.36 20.51 12.39
C GLU A 249 21.66 20.62 13.89
N ASP A 250 22.11 19.53 14.53
CA ASP A 250 22.36 19.41 15.98
C ASP A 250 21.16 19.91 16.82
N TYR A 251 19.96 19.54 16.37
CA TYR A 251 18.71 19.93 17.02
C TYR A 251 17.73 18.76 17.06
N TYR A 252 17.35 18.39 18.29
CA TYR A 252 16.50 17.26 18.59
C TYR A 252 15.18 17.80 19.18
N PRO A 253 14.20 18.18 18.35
CA PRO A 253 12.96 18.78 18.84
C PRO A 253 12.20 17.81 19.73
N PRO A 254 11.58 18.24 20.85
CA PRO A 254 10.54 17.45 21.48
C PRO A 254 9.43 17.18 20.44
N PRO A 255 8.85 15.97 20.37
CA PRO A 255 7.89 15.62 19.30
C PRO A 255 6.71 16.61 19.18
N CYS A 256 6.28 17.19 20.29
CA CYS A 256 5.15 18.14 20.30
C CYS A 256 5.48 19.52 19.70
N GLU A 257 6.76 19.87 19.52
CA GLU A 257 7.16 21.06 18.78
C GLU A 257 6.94 20.88 17.27
N LEU A 258 7.31 19.72 16.72
CA LEU A 258 7.04 19.39 15.31
C LEU A 258 5.53 19.16 15.08
N GLU A 259 4.81 18.55 16.02
CA GLU A 259 3.34 18.42 15.98
C GLU A 259 2.67 19.80 15.89
N LYS A 260 3.18 20.79 16.62
CA LYS A 260 2.69 22.18 16.52
C LYS A 260 2.94 22.77 15.12
N ILE A 261 4.11 22.55 14.52
CA ILE A 261 4.39 23.00 13.14
C ILE A 261 3.42 22.32 12.15
N THR A 262 3.16 21.02 12.28
CA THR A 262 2.20 20.31 11.42
C THR A 262 0.79 20.91 11.56
N ASN A 263 0.33 21.17 12.78
CA ASN A 263 -0.98 21.78 13.04
C ASN A 263 -1.10 23.20 12.47
N ASP A 264 -0.04 24.02 12.61
CA ASP A 264 0.00 25.36 12.02
C ASP A 264 -0.01 25.32 10.49
N THR A 265 0.69 24.35 9.91
CA THR A 265 0.71 24.10 8.47
C THR A 265 -0.69 23.71 7.97
N ILE A 266 -1.36 22.78 8.65
CA ILE A 266 -2.75 22.41 8.34
C ILE A 266 -3.64 23.65 8.40
N ALA A 267 -3.60 24.41 9.50
CA ALA A 267 -4.44 25.58 9.68
C ALA A 267 -4.20 26.68 8.63
N ALA A 268 -2.95 26.85 8.18
CA ALA A 268 -2.59 27.84 7.17
C ALA A 268 -2.96 27.39 5.74
N CYS A 269 -2.95 26.08 5.48
CA CYS A 269 -3.13 25.51 4.15
C CYS A 269 -4.54 24.94 3.87
N ASP A 270 -5.37 24.78 4.89
CA ASP A 270 -6.77 24.30 4.82
C ASP A 270 -7.54 24.95 3.65
N GLU A 271 -7.62 26.28 3.64
CA GLU A 271 -8.45 27.02 2.67
C GLU A 271 -7.84 27.12 1.25
N LEU A 272 -6.66 26.55 1.00
CA LEU A 272 -6.01 26.61 -0.33
C LEU A 272 -6.77 25.83 -1.40
N ASP A 273 -7.57 24.86 -1.01
CA ASP A 273 -8.45 24.13 -1.93
C ASP A 273 -9.83 24.77 -2.10
N GLY A 274 -10.08 25.92 -1.46
CA GLY A 274 -11.36 26.64 -1.52
C GLY A 274 -12.40 26.22 -0.48
N ARG A 275 -12.09 25.23 0.38
CA ARG A 275 -12.93 24.78 1.50
C ARG A 275 -12.14 24.93 2.80
N LYS A 276 -12.85 25.27 3.89
CA LYS A 276 -12.26 25.39 5.23
C LYS A 276 -12.87 24.35 6.14
N ASP A 277 -12.26 23.17 6.21
CA ASP A 277 -12.77 22.03 6.94
C ASP A 277 -11.70 21.29 7.77
N GLY A 278 -10.49 21.87 7.87
CA GLY A 278 -9.35 21.29 8.57
C GLY A 278 -8.66 20.19 7.75
N VAL A 279 -8.85 20.17 6.43
CA VAL A 279 -8.24 19.21 5.52
C VAL A 279 -7.41 19.96 4.48
N VAL A 280 -6.17 19.54 4.27
CA VAL A 280 -5.34 20.08 3.20
C VAL A 280 -5.55 19.23 1.94
N GLY A 281 -6.44 19.68 1.05
CA GLY A 281 -6.67 19.05 -0.25
C GLY A 281 -5.77 19.56 -1.39
N ARG A 282 -4.97 20.58 -1.13
CA ARG A 282 -3.98 21.15 -2.07
C ARG A 282 -2.62 21.33 -1.40
N SER A 283 -1.99 20.22 -0.99
CA SER A 283 -0.62 20.23 -0.44
C SER A 283 0.42 20.78 -1.42
N ASP A 284 0.14 20.70 -2.73
CA ASP A 284 0.91 21.34 -3.78
C ASP A 284 0.93 22.88 -3.66
N LEU A 285 -0.23 23.50 -3.44
CA LEU A 285 -0.31 24.94 -3.19
C LEU A 285 0.28 25.29 -1.83
N CYS A 286 0.11 24.42 -0.83
CA CYS A 286 0.74 24.59 0.47
C CYS A 286 2.26 24.65 0.32
N LYS A 287 2.85 23.73 -0.46
CA LYS A 287 4.30 23.70 -0.75
C LYS A 287 4.78 24.96 -1.46
N LEU A 288 3.98 25.55 -2.34
CA LEU A 288 4.34 26.75 -3.09
C LEU A 288 4.19 28.06 -2.29
N HIS A 289 3.29 28.09 -1.30
CA HIS A 289 2.86 29.35 -0.68
C HIS A 289 3.08 29.42 0.84
N TYR A 290 3.22 28.29 1.52
CA TYR A 290 3.45 28.25 2.97
C TYR A 290 4.92 28.35 3.31
N ASN A 291 5.25 29.16 4.31
CA ASN A 291 6.59 29.27 4.87
C ASN A 291 6.58 28.71 6.29
N VAL A 292 7.24 27.56 6.50
CA VAL A 292 7.29 26.86 7.79
C VAL A 292 7.81 27.74 8.94
N SER A 293 8.60 28.78 8.65
CA SER A 293 9.08 29.74 9.64
C SER A 293 7.97 30.60 10.26
N SER A 294 6.75 30.61 9.71
CA SER A 294 5.62 31.34 10.29
C SER A 294 5.19 30.78 11.65
N SER A 295 5.51 29.52 11.95
CA SER A 295 5.23 28.92 13.26
C SER A 295 6.17 29.41 14.37
N VAL A 296 7.31 30.04 14.04
CA VAL A 296 8.31 30.43 15.06
C VAL A 296 7.71 31.40 16.09
N GLY A 297 7.85 31.04 17.36
CA GLY A 297 7.27 31.79 18.49
C GLY A 297 5.88 31.32 18.91
N GLU A 298 5.21 30.48 18.13
CA GLU A 298 3.91 29.94 18.50
C GLU A 298 4.02 28.96 19.69
N PRO A 299 3.14 29.06 20.71
CA PRO A 299 3.23 28.25 21.91
C PRO A 299 2.77 26.81 21.66
N TYR A 300 3.44 25.85 22.32
CA TYR A 300 3.02 24.46 22.39
C TYR A 300 3.16 23.91 23.82
N ALA A 301 2.39 22.88 24.13
CA ALA A 301 2.51 22.13 25.37
C ALA A 301 2.08 20.68 25.17
N CYS A 302 2.85 19.75 25.72
CA CYS A 302 2.50 18.33 25.76
C CYS A 302 2.65 17.76 27.17
N ALA A 303 1.75 16.83 27.50
CA ALA A 303 1.76 16.15 28.78
C ALA A 303 2.89 15.11 28.86
N ALA A 304 3.28 14.73 30.07
CA ALA A 304 4.20 13.62 30.29
C ALA A 304 3.61 12.32 29.76
N SER A 305 4.45 11.46 29.19
CA SER A 305 4.07 10.10 28.77
C SER A 305 4.76 9.05 29.64
N SER A 306 4.04 8.00 30.02
CA SER A 306 4.64 6.82 30.65
C SER A 306 5.01 5.83 29.55
N GLY A 307 6.25 5.35 29.53
CA GLY A 307 6.84 4.48 28.50
C GLY A 307 6.26 3.06 28.39
N GLY A 308 4.94 2.95 28.25
CA GLY A 308 4.23 1.73 27.90
C GLY A 308 3.29 2.07 26.74
N GLY A 309 3.41 1.32 25.64
CA GLY A 309 2.66 1.54 24.40
C GLY A 309 1.19 1.92 24.63
N GLY A 310 0.89 3.20 24.45
CA GLY A 310 -0.41 3.79 24.72
C GLY A 310 -0.31 5.31 24.66
N GLY A 311 -0.83 5.89 23.57
CA GLY A 311 -0.78 7.31 23.29
C GLY A 311 -1.20 8.18 24.48
N GLY A 312 -0.28 9.03 24.93
CA GLY A 312 -0.56 10.13 25.84
C GLY A 312 -1.09 11.34 25.09
N GLY A 313 -2.33 11.24 24.58
CA GLY A 313 -3.12 12.41 24.22
C GLY A 313 -3.93 12.87 25.43
N ALA A 314 -4.12 14.17 25.58
CA ALA A 314 -5.13 14.76 26.46
C ALA A 314 -6.52 14.11 26.22
N PRO A 315 -7.43 14.12 27.22
CA PRO A 315 -8.64 13.28 27.18
C PRO A 315 -9.57 13.72 26.05
N GLY A 316 -9.74 12.89 25.02
CA GLY A 316 -10.79 13.13 24.03
C GLY A 316 -10.74 12.34 22.72
N LYS A 317 -9.58 11.91 22.21
CA LYS A 317 -9.52 11.36 20.84
C LYS A 317 -8.81 10.00 20.77
N ARG A 318 -9.53 9.01 20.23
CA ARG A 318 -9.04 7.64 20.02
C ARG A 318 -8.02 7.64 18.87
N ARG A 319 -6.72 7.75 19.17
CA ARG A 319 -5.66 7.47 18.18
C ARG A 319 -5.72 5.98 17.79
N LYS A 320 -6.08 5.67 16.54
CA LYS A 320 -5.88 4.32 15.97
C LYS A 320 -4.37 4.06 15.91
N ARG A 321 -3.96 2.85 16.31
CA ARG A 321 -2.57 2.43 16.53
C ARG A 321 -1.75 2.47 15.23
N GLN A 322 -0.80 3.39 15.11
CA GLN A 322 0.41 3.17 14.30
C GLN A 322 1.43 2.30 15.09
N ALA A 323 2.33 1.65 14.37
CA ALA A 323 3.17 0.53 14.78
C ALA A 323 3.93 0.71 16.11
N PRO A 324 4.26 -0.39 16.83
CA PRO A 324 4.78 -0.32 18.20
C PRO A 324 6.27 0.08 18.22
N GLY A 325 6.55 1.37 18.32
CA GLY A 325 7.81 1.86 18.88
C GLY A 325 7.76 1.74 20.41
N GLY A 326 8.74 1.08 21.02
CA GLY A 326 8.87 1.01 22.48
C GLY A 326 9.15 2.40 23.05
N GLY A 327 8.11 3.14 23.43
CA GLY A 327 8.26 4.50 23.93
C GLY A 327 9.00 4.54 25.26
N SER A 328 10.05 5.36 25.35
CA SER A 328 10.59 5.81 26.63
C SER A 328 9.59 6.77 27.28
N SER A 329 9.57 6.85 28.61
CA SER A 329 8.77 7.87 29.30
C SER A 329 9.33 9.26 28.99
N SER A 330 8.48 10.19 28.56
CA SER A 330 8.85 11.58 28.34
C SER A 330 8.26 12.51 29.40
N PRO A 331 8.95 13.60 29.79
CA PRO A 331 8.42 14.60 30.70
C PRO A 331 7.34 15.45 30.01
N ALA A 332 6.58 16.21 30.80
CA ALA A 332 5.76 17.28 30.25
C ALA A 332 6.67 18.38 29.70
N VAL A 333 6.37 18.87 28.50
CA VAL A 333 7.16 19.92 27.83
C VAL A 333 6.22 21.07 27.47
N ASN A 334 6.68 22.30 27.72
CA ASN A 334 6.05 23.50 27.22
C ASN A 334 7.11 24.41 26.60
N GLY A 335 6.72 25.16 25.59
CA GLY A 335 7.67 26.01 24.87
C GLY A 335 6.99 26.81 23.78
N THR A 336 7.83 27.43 22.96
CA THR A 336 7.43 28.07 21.72
C THR A 336 8.25 27.45 20.60
N VAL A 337 7.67 27.29 19.42
CA VAL A 337 8.39 26.76 18.26
C VAL A 337 9.64 27.60 18.01
N SER A 338 10.80 26.94 18.00
CA SER A 338 12.08 27.57 17.79
C SER A 338 12.40 27.75 16.30
N ALA A 339 13.33 28.65 15.99
CA ALA A 339 13.86 28.78 14.63
C ALA A 339 14.58 27.50 14.16
N ALA A 340 15.17 26.73 15.08
CA ALA A 340 15.82 25.46 14.78
C ALA A 340 14.79 24.38 14.39
N ALA A 341 13.67 24.31 15.10
CA ALA A 341 12.57 23.40 14.76
C ALA A 341 11.97 23.71 13.38
N ALA A 342 11.72 24.99 13.10
CA ALA A 342 11.24 25.42 11.78
C ALA A 342 12.26 25.08 10.67
N ARG A 343 13.56 25.19 10.96
CA ARG A 343 14.62 24.81 10.02
C ARG A 343 14.66 23.30 9.76
N VAL A 344 14.57 22.47 10.81
CA VAL A 344 14.50 21.00 10.68
C VAL A 344 13.26 20.60 9.86
N ALA A 345 12.08 21.13 10.19
CA ALA A 345 10.84 20.86 9.46
C ALA A 345 10.93 21.28 7.99
N GLN A 346 11.52 22.44 7.69
CA GLN A 346 11.72 22.89 6.31
C GLN A 346 12.64 21.93 5.53
N LEU A 347 13.79 21.55 6.09
CA LEU A 347 14.73 20.63 5.43
C LEU A 347 14.10 19.26 5.18
N ILE A 348 13.30 18.77 6.12
CA ILE A 348 12.55 17.51 5.91
C ILE A 348 11.56 17.68 4.76
N ASN A 349 10.80 18.77 4.69
CA ASN A 349 9.83 19.02 3.61
C ASN A 349 10.49 19.22 2.23
N ASP A 350 11.70 19.79 2.18
CA ASP A 350 12.44 20.02 0.93
C ASP A 350 12.86 18.69 0.28
N GLY A 351 13.19 17.68 1.09
CA GLY A 351 13.67 16.38 0.65
C GLY A 351 15.19 16.25 0.67
N LEU A 352 15.70 15.12 0.16
CA LEU A 352 17.11 14.79 0.24
C LEU A 352 17.90 15.44 -0.91
N PHE A 353 18.90 16.26 -0.57
CA PHE A 353 19.82 16.89 -1.51
C PHE A 353 21.26 16.46 -1.23
N ASP A 354 22.07 16.37 -2.30
CA ASP A 354 23.50 16.14 -2.18
C ASP A 354 24.27 17.41 -1.79
N SER A 355 25.56 17.27 -1.51
CA SER A 355 26.45 18.41 -1.20
C SER A 355 26.63 19.44 -2.34
N GLN A 356 26.11 19.18 -3.55
CA GLN A 356 26.11 20.11 -4.69
C GLN A 356 24.74 20.79 -4.90
N GLY A 357 23.75 20.52 -4.04
CA GLY A 357 22.39 21.07 -4.14
C GLY A 357 21.53 20.41 -5.22
N ARG A 358 21.88 19.19 -5.65
CA ARG A 358 21.06 18.36 -6.56
C ARG A 358 20.13 17.48 -5.74
N GLN A 359 18.90 17.29 -6.20
CA GLN A 359 17.91 16.52 -5.45
C GLN A 359 18.11 15.03 -5.71
N ALA A 360 18.15 14.23 -4.65
CA ALA A 360 18.24 12.77 -4.71
C ALA A 360 16.88 12.11 -4.53
N TYR A 361 16.06 12.60 -3.60
CA TYR A 361 14.73 12.05 -3.36
C TYR A 361 13.75 13.06 -2.76
N VAL A 362 12.47 12.69 -2.83
CA VAL A 362 11.35 13.43 -2.26
C VAL A 362 11.13 13.07 -0.79
N SER A 363 10.41 13.93 -0.08
CA SER A 363 9.95 13.70 1.28
C SER A 363 8.44 13.92 1.37
N TYR A 364 7.89 13.87 2.58
CA TYR A 364 6.47 14.08 2.83
C TYR A 364 5.97 15.40 2.24
N GLN A 365 4.70 15.44 1.87
CA GLN A 365 4.06 16.70 1.51
C GLN A 365 3.84 17.55 2.76
N PRO A 366 3.79 18.89 2.64
CA PRO A 366 3.35 19.75 3.73
C PRO A 366 2.02 19.28 4.31
N ALA A 367 1.84 19.46 5.63
CA ALA A 367 0.72 18.96 6.42
C ALA A 367 0.69 17.43 6.67
N ALA A 368 1.65 16.66 6.15
CA ALA A 368 1.96 15.35 6.70
C ALA A 368 2.69 15.47 8.06
N GLY A 369 2.55 14.46 8.91
CA GLY A 369 3.30 14.37 10.16
C GLY A 369 4.76 13.94 9.92
N PHE A 370 5.67 14.40 10.79
CA PHE A 370 7.10 14.06 10.73
C PHE A 370 7.41 12.76 11.47
N ALA A 371 6.85 11.63 11.02
CA ALA A 371 6.91 10.37 11.77
C ALA A 371 8.33 9.90 12.09
N ASP A 372 9.24 10.02 11.11
CA ASP A 372 10.63 9.59 11.26
C ASP A 372 11.50 10.63 12.01
N ALA A 373 10.97 11.81 12.36
CA ALA A 373 11.63 12.84 13.19
C ALA A 373 11.19 12.78 14.67
N SER A 374 10.73 11.61 15.13
CA SER A 374 10.34 11.44 16.52
C SER A 374 11.57 11.18 17.39
N THR A 375 12.00 12.19 18.15
CA THR A 375 13.10 12.07 19.10
C THR A 375 12.72 11.26 20.35
N THR A 376 13.73 10.70 21.02
CA THR A 376 13.57 9.96 22.28
C THR A 376 14.10 10.80 23.44
N TYR A 377 13.38 10.84 24.56
CA TYR A 377 13.86 11.49 25.77
C TYR A 377 14.76 10.56 26.59
N ASN A 378 15.98 11.02 26.89
CA ASN A 378 16.92 10.36 27.79
C ASN A 378 16.79 10.94 29.20
N SER A 379 16.27 10.15 30.14
CA SER A 379 16.05 10.57 31.53
C SER A 379 17.34 10.76 32.33
N ASP A 380 18.43 10.12 31.92
CA ASP A 380 19.71 10.17 32.64
C ASP A 380 20.46 11.48 32.34
N THR A 381 20.37 11.96 31.10
CA THR A 381 20.97 13.22 30.64
C THR A 381 20.00 14.40 30.71
N GLY A 382 18.69 14.13 30.70
CA GLY A 382 17.65 15.14 30.65
C GLY A 382 17.47 15.79 29.28
N THR A 383 17.90 15.11 28.20
CA THR A 383 17.92 15.65 26.83
C THR A 383 17.12 14.80 25.87
N TRP A 384 16.65 15.41 24.78
CA TRP A 384 16.13 14.71 23.62
C TRP A 384 17.27 14.28 22.71
N GLU A 385 17.15 13.09 22.12
CA GLU A 385 18.17 12.49 21.27
C GLU A 385 17.51 11.94 19.99
N ALA A 386 18.18 12.09 18.84
CA ALA A 386 17.77 11.40 17.62
C ALA A 386 17.86 9.89 17.83
N THR A 387 16.89 9.14 17.31
CA THR A 387 16.91 7.68 17.37
C THR A 387 16.41 7.12 16.06
N ALA A 388 17.31 6.55 15.26
CA ALA A 388 16.91 5.76 14.11
C ALA A 388 16.36 4.41 14.56
N SER A 389 15.22 4.00 14.01
CA SER A 389 14.61 2.70 14.27
C SER A 389 13.80 2.21 13.07
N GLY A 390 13.17 1.04 13.20
CA GLY A 390 12.24 0.55 12.19
C GLY A 390 12.90 0.11 10.87
N ILE A 391 12.15 0.29 9.79
CA ILE A 391 12.40 -0.39 8.51
C ILE A 391 13.61 0.20 7.78
N GLY A 392 13.93 1.49 7.96
CA GLY A 392 15.15 2.09 7.42
C GLY A 392 16.43 1.54 8.05
N VAL A 393 16.44 1.37 9.38
CA VAL A 393 17.55 0.71 10.09
C VAL A 393 17.70 -0.75 9.66
N GLN A 394 16.58 -1.46 9.53
CA GLN A 394 16.59 -2.83 9.06
C GLN A 394 17.11 -2.96 7.62
N TRP A 395 16.77 -2.02 6.73
CA TRP A 395 17.31 -2.01 5.37
C TRP A 395 18.83 -1.89 5.37
N VAL A 396 19.38 -0.86 6.02
CA VAL A 396 20.84 -0.65 6.08
C VAL A 396 21.53 -1.86 6.69
N ASN A 397 21.09 -2.32 7.85
CA ASN A 397 21.76 -3.41 8.56
C ASN A 397 21.64 -4.75 7.82
N TYR A 398 20.43 -5.19 7.48
CA TYR A 398 20.22 -6.54 6.95
C TYR A 398 20.55 -6.65 5.47
N PHE A 399 20.29 -5.60 4.67
CA PHE A 399 20.47 -5.65 3.22
C PHE A 399 21.81 -5.05 2.80
N LEU A 400 22.17 -3.86 3.29
CA LEU A 400 23.39 -3.18 2.82
C LEU A 400 24.65 -3.65 3.55
N GLU A 401 24.59 -3.80 4.87
CA GLU A 401 25.71 -4.24 5.72
C GLU A 401 25.75 -5.76 5.96
N LYS A 402 24.66 -6.48 5.67
CA LYS A 402 24.52 -7.94 5.87
C LYS A 402 24.78 -8.35 7.33
N LYS A 403 24.22 -7.58 8.25
CA LYS A 403 24.41 -7.68 9.70
C LYS A 403 23.05 -7.76 10.41
N ALA A 404 22.85 -8.82 11.20
CA ALA A 404 21.66 -8.97 12.04
C ALA A 404 21.72 -8.03 13.26
N SER A 405 21.33 -6.77 13.05
CA SER A 405 21.31 -5.71 14.08
C SER A 405 20.07 -4.85 13.93
N THR A 406 19.46 -4.50 15.05
CA THR A 406 18.36 -3.51 15.10
C THR A 406 18.84 -2.11 15.49
N SER A 407 20.14 -1.93 15.68
CA SER A 407 20.76 -0.63 16.02
C SER A 407 21.62 -0.15 14.86
N LEU A 408 21.51 1.14 14.53
CA LEU A 408 22.32 1.85 13.56
C LEU A 408 22.74 3.20 14.17
N PRO A 409 24.01 3.36 14.59
CA PRO A 409 24.52 4.65 15.04
C PRO A 409 24.52 5.65 13.89
N LEU A 410 24.00 6.86 14.12
CA LEU A 410 24.01 7.93 13.13
C LEU A 410 25.28 8.79 13.17
N THR A 411 26.28 8.44 13.98
CA THR A 411 27.56 9.14 14.04
C THR A 411 28.24 9.10 12.67
N ASN A 412 28.55 10.28 12.11
CA ASN A 412 29.14 10.47 10.79
C ASN A 412 28.27 10.04 9.59
N VAL A 413 26.96 9.82 9.79
CA VAL A 413 26.03 9.63 8.68
C VAL A 413 25.64 11.00 8.14
N THR A 414 25.85 11.24 6.84
CA THR A 414 25.51 12.49 6.16
C THR A 414 24.43 12.26 5.10
N TYR A 415 23.91 13.33 4.49
CA TYR A 415 23.02 13.22 3.32
C TYR A 415 23.68 12.46 2.16
N ASP A 416 24.98 12.68 1.91
CA ASP A 416 25.72 11.93 0.90
C ASP A 416 25.84 10.43 1.27
N THR A 417 25.96 10.09 2.57
CA THR A 417 25.88 8.68 3.03
C THR A 417 24.53 8.04 2.70
N LEU A 418 23.44 8.77 2.89
CA LEU A 418 22.10 8.29 2.50
C LEU A 418 22.04 8.04 0.99
N ILE A 419 22.56 8.95 0.18
CA ILE A 419 22.61 8.80 -1.28
C ILE A 419 23.45 7.58 -1.69
N ASP A 420 24.59 7.36 -1.03
CA ASP A 420 25.42 6.17 -1.28
C ASP A 420 24.66 4.88 -0.95
N TRP A 421 23.89 4.84 0.14
CA TRP A 421 23.04 3.69 0.47
C TRP A 421 21.91 3.47 -0.53
N ILE A 422 21.29 4.54 -1.05
CA ILE A 422 20.32 4.45 -2.15
C ILE A 422 20.98 3.83 -3.37
N MET A 423 22.15 4.32 -3.76
CA MET A 423 22.89 3.82 -4.93
C MET A 423 23.32 2.37 -4.77
N GLN A 424 23.77 1.97 -3.58
CA GLN A 424 24.10 0.58 -3.26
C GLN A 424 22.86 -0.31 -3.38
N GLY A 425 21.74 0.09 -2.76
CA GLY A 425 20.48 -0.67 -2.81
C GLY A 425 19.97 -0.84 -4.24
N LEU A 426 20.01 0.22 -5.05
CA LEU A 426 19.66 0.17 -6.47
C LEU A 426 20.53 -0.83 -7.23
N GLN A 427 21.85 -0.83 -7.00
CA GLN A 427 22.76 -1.74 -7.70
C GLN A 427 22.58 -3.20 -7.28
N GLU A 428 22.32 -3.45 -6.00
CA GLU A 428 22.21 -4.80 -5.45
C GLU A 428 20.84 -5.43 -5.69
N TYR A 429 19.76 -4.65 -5.75
CA TYR A 429 18.38 -5.15 -5.66
C TYR A 429 17.43 -4.67 -6.77
N ALA A 430 17.95 -4.03 -7.83
CA ALA A 430 17.16 -3.53 -8.96
C ALA A 430 16.23 -4.57 -9.60
N ASP A 431 16.62 -5.84 -9.62
CA ASP A 431 15.88 -6.91 -10.27
C ASP A 431 14.87 -7.61 -9.35
N THR A 432 14.74 -7.18 -8.09
CA THR A 432 13.91 -7.84 -7.08
C THR A 432 12.86 -6.92 -6.45
N VAL A 433 13.28 -6.00 -5.58
CA VAL A 433 12.40 -5.14 -4.77
C VAL A 433 12.29 -3.72 -5.32
N GLU A 434 13.19 -3.29 -6.21
CA GLU A 434 12.95 -2.08 -7.02
C GLU A 434 11.87 -2.35 -8.07
N THR A 435 10.69 -1.80 -7.85
CA THR A 435 9.47 -2.12 -8.57
C THR A 435 9.02 -0.93 -9.41
N THR A 436 9.93 -0.42 -10.25
CA THR A 436 9.75 0.85 -10.98
C THR A 436 9.70 0.70 -12.49
N TRP A 437 9.44 -0.52 -13.01
CA TRP A 437 9.35 -0.75 -14.45
C TRP A 437 8.13 0.02 -15.03
N PRO A 438 8.33 1.01 -15.92
CA PRO A 438 7.24 1.90 -16.34
C PRO A 438 6.47 1.41 -17.57
N ASP A 439 6.92 0.38 -18.27
CA ASP A 439 6.19 -0.19 -19.41
C ASP A 439 5.16 -1.21 -18.93
N LEU A 440 3.87 -0.83 -19.02
CA LEU A 440 2.72 -1.65 -18.62
C LEU A 440 1.98 -2.26 -19.82
N SER A 441 2.60 -2.36 -21.00
CA SER A 441 1.96 -2.84 -22.22
C SER A 441 1.29 -4.21 -22.07
N ALA A 442 1.86 -5.12 -21.27
CA ALA A 442 1.27 -6.44 -21.04
C ALA A 442 -0.07 -6.39 -20.28
N LEU A 443 -0.20 -5.46 -19.33
CA LEU A 443 -1.44 -5.21 -18.62
C LEU A 443 -2.47 -4.54 -19.55
N GLU A 444 -2.05 -3.49 -20.24
CA GLU A 444 -2.91 -2.69 -21.13
C GLU A 444 -3.47 -3.55 -22.27
N ALA A 445 -2.62 -4.35 -22.94
CA ALA A 445 -3.04 -5.28 -23.99
C ALA A 445 -3.97 -6.40 -23.50
N ALA A 446 -3.87 -6.79 -22.22
CA ALA A 446 -4.78 -7.73 -21.58
C ALA A 446 -6.11 -7.10 -21.15
N GLY A 447 -6.24 -5.77 -21.27
CA GLY A 447 -7.41 -5.01 -20.85
C GLY A 447 -7.48 -4.73 -19.35
N GLY A 448 -6.38 -4.95 -18.61
CA GLY A 448 -6.33 -4.80 -17.16
C GLY A 448 -6.50 -3.37 -16.70
N LYS A 449 -7.13 -3.15 -15.54
CA LYS A 449 -7.42 -1.81 -14.98
C LYS A 449 -6.79 -1.60 -13.60
N VAL A 450 -6.04 -0.52 -13.42
CA VAL A 450 -5.40 -0.18 -12.14
C VAL A 450 -5.97 1.12 -11.60
N ILE A 451 -6.49 1.06 -10.37
CA ILE A 451 -6.69 2.25 -9.55
C ILE A 451 -5.56 2.29 -8.51
N HIS A 452 -4.73 3.30 -8.63
CA HIS A 452 -3.70 3.65 -7.67
C HIS A 452 -4.20 4.81 -6.81
N PHE A 453 -4.07 4.71 -5.50
CA PHE A 453 -4.38 5.81 -4.60
C PHE A 453 -3.26 6.02 -3.58
N HIS A 454 -3.11 7.25 -3.09
CA HIS A 454 -2.07 7.59 -2.11
C HIS A 454 -2.60 8.68 -1.17
N GLY A 455 -2.42 8.51 0.14
CA GLY A 455 -2.69 9.57 1.11
C GLY A 455 -1.85 10.81 0.81
N GLU A 456 -2.48 11.96 0.65
CA GLU A 456 -1.74 13.18 0.33
C GLU A 456 -0.86 13.65 1.49
N SER A 457 -1.29 13.36 2.72
CA SER A 457 -0.55 13.60 3.96
C SER A 457 0.09 12.32 4.52
N ASP A 458 0.47 11.39 3.63
CA ASP A 458 1.17 10.17 4.00
C ASP A 458 2.50 10.49 4.71
N ASN A 459 2.57 10.10 5.98
CA ASN A 459 3.68 10.37 6.89
C ASN A 459 4.72 9.24 6.89
N SER A 460 4.69 8.34 5.91
CA SER A 460 5.58 7.19 5.77
C SER A 460 6.18 7.14 4.37
N ILE A 461 5.33 7.06 3.34
CA ILE A 461 5.73 7.01 1.94
C ILE A 461 5.36 8.35 1.29
N PRO A 462 6.31 9.10 0.71
CA PRO A 462 5.99 10.34 0.02
C PRO A 462 5.00 10.15 -1.12
N ALA A 463 3.85 10.85 -1.09
CA ALA A 463 2.86 10.81 -2.18
C ALA A 463 3.45 11.22 -3.54
N ALA A 464 4.42 12.13 -3.56
CA ALA A 464 5.16 12.51 -4.76
C ALA A 464 5.87 11.32 -5.42
N SER A 465 6.27 10.31 -4.65
CA SER A 465 6.84 9.06 -5.17
C SER A 465 5.90 8.43 -6.21
N SER A 466 4.59 8.37 -5.89
CA SER A 466 3.54 7.83 -6.76
C SER A 466 3.27 8.68 -8.00
N VAL A 467 3.33 10.00 -7.87
CA VAL A 467 3.19 10.91 -9.01
C VAL A 467 4.35 10.74 -10.00
N ILE A 468 5.59 10.61 -9.50
CA ILE A 468 6.77 10.37 -10.34
C ILE A 468 6.60 9.07 -11.15
N TYR A 469 6.13 7.99 -10.53
CA TYR A 469 5.93 6.71 -11.23
C TYR A 469 4.78 6.77 -12.24
N HIS A 470 3.66 7.38 -11.88
CA HIS A 470 2.54 7.57 -12.80
C HIS A 470 2.97 8.38 -14.04
N ASP A 471 3.76 9.44 -13.85
CA ASP A 471 4.29 10.24 -14.95
C ASP A 471 5.39 9.50 -15.75
N ALA A 472 6.19 8.64 -15.11
CA ALA A 472 7.15 7.78 -15.79
C ALA A 472 6.43 6.80 -16.75
N VAL A 473 5.38 6.11 -16.29
CA VAL A 473 4.56 5.24 -17.15
C VAL A 473 3.99 6.01 -18.33
N ARG A 474 3.42 7.20 -18.07
CA ARG A 474 2.89 8.08 -19.13
C ARG A 474 3.94 8.38 -20.19
N ARG A 475 5.13 8.83 -19.78
CA ARG A 475 6.22 9.21 -20.69
C ARG A 475 6.79 8.02 -21.44
N THR A 476 6.85 6.84 -20.81
CA THR A 476 7.37 5.62 -21.43
C THR A 476 6.40 5.04 -22.46
N MET A 477 5.11 4.94 -22.13
CA MET A 477 4.12 4.31 -23.01
C MET A 477 3.59 5.24 -24.10
N PHE A 478 3.60 6.56 -23.85
CA PHE A 478 3.04 7.56 -24.76
C PHE A 478 4.03 8.71 -25.08
N PRO A 479 5.26 8.42 -25.54
CA PRO A 479 6.32 9.42 -25.70
C PRO A 479 6.03 10.47 -26.79
N ASP A 480 5.22 10.12 -27.78
CA ASP A 480 4.92 10.97 -28.94
C ASP A 480 3.63 11.80 -28.78
N MET A 481 2.93 11.67 -27.64
CA MET A 481 1.66 12.35 -27.36
C MET A 481 1.85 13.63 -26.54
N GLY A 482 0.97 14.61 -26.73
CA GLY A 482 0.92 15.80 -25.87
C GLY A 482 0.53 15.45 -24.43
N PHE A 483 0.75 16.37 -23.48
CA PHE A 483 0.47 16.13 -22.05
C PHE A 483 -0.96 15.63 -21.80
N ASN A 484 -1.99 16.35 -22.25
CA ASN A 484 -3.38 15.96 -22.03
C ASN A 484 -3.76 14.65 -22.74
N GLU A 485 -3.25 14.42 -23.95
CA GLU A 485 -3.53 13.22 -24.73
C GLU A 485 -2.89 11.97 -24.09
N SER A 486 -1.63 12.08 -23.66
CA SER A 486 -0.94 10.98 -22.98
C SER A 486 -1.57 10.61 -21.64
N TYR A 487 -2.07 11.58 -20.85
CA TYR A 487 -2.84 11.28 -19.65
C TYR A 487 -4.19 10.64 -19.96
N ALA A 488 -4.89 11.09 -21.01
CA ALA A 488 -6.14 10.46 -21.43
C ALA A 488 -5.91 8.99 -21.81
N ALA A 489 -4.89 8.70 -22.61
CA ALA A 489 -4.52 7.33 -22.99
C ALA A 489 -4.10 6.48 -21.78
N LEU A 490 -3.34 7.05 -20.85
CA LEU A 490 -2.98 6.36 -19.61
C LEU A 490 -4.22 6.03 -18.76
N HIS A 491 -5.13 6.99 -18.61
CA HIS A 491 -6.35 6.85 -17.81
C HIS A 491 -7.38 5.87 -18.38
N ASP A 492 -7.20 5.36 -19.59
CA ASP A 492 -8.01 4.25 -20.12
C ASP A 492 -7.75 2.93 -19.38
N PHE A 493 -6.61 2.81 -18.67
CA PHE A 493 -6.29 1.60 -17.92
C PHE A 493 -5.58 1.83 -16.58
N TYR A 494 -4.94 2.97 -16.33
CA TYR A 494 -4.24 3.28 -15.09
C TYR A 494 -4.61 4.69 -14.60
N ARG A 495 -5.23 4.80 -13.42
CA ARG A 495 -5.62 6.08 -12.79
C ARG A 495 -5.00 6.23 -11.40
N LEU A 496 -4.42 7.41 -11.12
CA LEU A 496 -3.93 7.80 -9.80
C LEU A 496 -4.89 8.77 -9.10
N PHE A 497 -5.18 8.53 -7.82
CA PHE A 497 -5.95 9.41 -6.95
C PHE A 497 -5.14 9.78 -5.70
N LEU A 498 -4.86 11.07 -5.53
CA LEU A 498 -4.24 11.59 -4.30
C LEU A 498 -5.37 11.94 -3.32
N VAL A 499 -5.36 11.34 -2.13
CA VAL A 499 -6.46 11.40 -1.16
C VAL A 499 -6.23 12.57 -0.20
N PRO A 500 -7.02 13.66 -0.26
CA PRO A 500 -6.87 14.84 0.59
C PRO A 500 -6.79 14.50 2.08
N GLY A 501 -5.77 15.03 2.76
CA GLY A 501 -5.52 14.88 4.19
C GLY A 501 -5.26 13.47 4.72
N ALA A 502 -5.47 12.41 3.93
CA ALA A 502 -5.27 11.03 4.35
C ALA A 502 -3.79 10.72 4.63
N ALA A 503 -3.57 9.90 5.65
CA ALA A 503 -2.25 9.43 6.07
C ALA A 503 -1.88 8.12 5.36
N HIS A 504 -0.85 7.44 5.87
CA HIS A 504 -0.40 6.17 5.29
C HIS A 504 -1.48 5.09 5.33
N CYS A 505 -2.00 4.72 4.16
CA CYS A 505 -3.01 3.67 3.95
C CYS A 505 -4.32 3.84 4.73
N GLY A 506 -4.62 5.03 5.25
CA GLY A 506 -5.78 5.24 6.10
C GLY A 506 -6.10 6.72 6.37
N VAL A 507 -7.10 6.93 7.22
CA VAL A 507 -7.49 8.26 7.68
C VAL A 507 -6.40 8.90 8.55
N ASN A 508 -6.43 10.22 8.65
CA ASN A 508 -5.48 10.99 9.44
C ASN A 508 -6.17 11.62 10.66
N SER A 509 -5.66 11.33 11.87
CA SER A 509 -6.22 11.91 13.09
C SER A 509 -6.05 13.42 13.21
N ASP A 510 -5.06 13.98 12.50
CA ASP A 510 -4.77 15.42 12.51
C ASP A 510 -5.67 16.17 11.52
N GLN A 511 -6.30 15.45 10.58
CA GLN A 511 -7.23 15.97 9.58
C GLN A 511 -8.49 15.07 9.53
N PRO A 512 -9.25 14.97 10.64
CA PRO A 512 -10.29 13.95 10.82
C PRO A 512 -11.50 14.09 9.87
N ASN A 513 -11.65 15.26 9.24
CA ASN A 513 -12.66 15.52 8.23
C ASN A 513 -12.22 15.10 6.82
N GLY A 514 -11.00 14.56 6.67
CA GLY A 514 -10.49 14.07 5.38
C GLY A 514 -11.27 12.85 4.89
N PRO A 515 -11.61 12.78 3.60
CA PRO A 515 -12.31 11.63 3.05
C PRO A 515 -11.35 10.46 2.82
N PHE A 516 -11.83 9.22 2.90
CA PHE A 516 -11.04 8.05 2.51
C PHE A 516 -11.81 7.09 1.59
N PRO A 517 -11.19 6.59 0.50
CA PRO A 517 -11.87 5.72 -0.47
C PRO A 517 -11.90 4.26 0.01
N GLN A 518 -12.81 3.92 0.92
CA GLN A 518 -12.90 2.57 1.50
C GLN A 518 -13.21 1.46 0.48
N ASN A 519 -13.79 1.77 -0.68
CA ASN A 519 -14.28 0.79 -1.66
C ASN A 519 -13.54 0.86 -3.01
N VAL A 520 -12.21 1.00 -3.00
CA VAL A 520 -11.41 1.09 -4.24
C VAL A 520 -11.55 -0.18 -5.09
N LEU A 521 -11.43 -1.37 -4.49
CA LEU A 521 -11.55 -2.63 -5.24
C LEU A 521 -12.95 -2.77 -5.88
N GLY A 522 -14.02 -2.36 -5.21
CA GLY A 522 -15.34 -2.30 -5.83
C GLY A 522 -15.39 -1.39 -7.06
N SER A 523 -14.66 -0.26 -7.03
CA SER A 523 -14.56 0.65 -8.19
C SER A 523 -13.74 0.03 -9.34
N VAL A 524 -12.69 -0.73 -9.03
CA VAL A 524 -11.94 -1.50 -10.03
C VAL A 524 -12.83 -2.58 -10.66
N ILE A 525 -13.57 -3.33 -9.85
CA ILE A 525 -14.50 -4.36 -10.32
C ILE A 525 -15.54 -3.75 -11.27
N GLU A 526 -16.14 -2.62 -10.91
CA GLU A 526 -17.13 -1.94 -11.75
C GLU A 526 -16.51 -1.43 -13.06
N TRP A 527 -15.25 -0.99 -13.04
CA TRP A 527 -14.54 -0.60 -14.26
C TRP A 527 -14.28 -1.80 -15.18
N VAL A 528 -13.81 -2.92 -14.61
CA VAL A 528 -13.46 -4.14 -15.35
C VAL A 528 -14.70 -4.85 -15.91
N GLU A 529 -15.70 -5.07 -15.06
CA GLU A 529 -16.87 -5.90 -15.37
C GLU A 529 -18.03 -5.08 -15.93
N GLY A 530 -18.22 -3.85 -15.44
CA GLY A 530 -19.29 -2.93 -15.85
C GLY A 530 -18.88 -1.94 -16.95
N GLY A 531 -17.58 -1.77 -17.20
CA GLY A 531 -17.07 -0.79 -18.17
C GLY A 531 -17.18 0.66 -17.69
N VAL A 532 -17.41 0.90 -16.39
CA VAL A 532 -17.59 2.25 -15.83
C VAL A 532 -16.28 2.74 -15.22
N ALA A 533 -15.53 3.52 -15.99
CA ALA A 533 -14.28 4.09 -15.52
C ALA A 533 -14.50 5.26 -14.54
N PRO A 534 -13.89 5.26 -13.34
CA PRO A 534 -14.15 6.30 -12.35
C PRO A 534 -13.42 7.60 -12.71
N GLU A 535 -14.13 8.63 -13.18
CA GLU A 535 -13.53 9.96 -13.42
C GLU A 535 -13.11 10.64 -12.11
N LYS A 536 -13.89 10.40 -11.05
CA LYS A 536 -13.56 10.72 -9.67
C LYS A 536 -13.75 9.46 -8.82
N LEU A 537 -12.96 9.32 -7.75
CA LEU A 537 -13.05 8.18 -6.84
C LEU A 537 -13.96 8.51 -5.66
N ASN A 538 -14.89 7.62 -5.34
CA ASN A 538 -15.79 7.80 -4.19
C ASN A 538 -15.03 7.64 -2.88
N ALA A 539 -15.27 8.55 -1.94
CA ALA A 539 -14.68 8.51 -0.62
C ALA A 539 -15.66 9.02 0.45
N THR A 540 -15.42 8.66 1.70
CA THR A 540 -16.30 9.02 2.82
C THR A 540 -15.44 9.51 3.98
N VAL A 541 -15.91 10.55 4.67
CA VAL A 541 -15.31 10.99 5.93
C VAL A 541 -15.65 9.99 7.03
N LEU A 542 -14.65 9.34 7.63
CA LEU A 542 -14.89 8.23 8.57
C LEU A 542 -14.82 8.64 10.05
N ASP A 543 -14.02 9.64 10.40
CA ASP A 543 -13.67 9.95 11.80
C ASP A 543 -14.15 11.34 12.28
N GLY A 544 -14.52 12.25 11.38
CA GLY A 544 -14.91 13.64 11.72
C GLY A 544 -16.16 13.73 12.59
N ASP A 545 -16.08 14.45 13.72
CA ASP A 545 -17.16 14.51 14.73
C ASP A 545 -18.52 14.96 14.13
N ASP A 546 -18.50 15.96 13.24
CA ASP A 546 -19.70 16.51 12.57
C ASP A 546 -19.83 16.09 11.09
N ALA A 547 -18.72 15.66 10.47
CA ALA A 547 -18.65 15.33 9.05
C ALA A 547 -18.66 13.82 8.76
N ALA A 548 -18.62 12.95 9.78
CA ALA A 548 -18.65 11.51 9.58
C ALA A 548 -19.86 11.07 8.75
N GLY A 549 -19.59 10.30 7.70
CA GLY A 549 -20.58 9.87 6.72
C GLY A 549 -20.78 10.82 5.54
N GLU A 550 -20.14 12.00 5.52
CA GLU A 550 -20.10 12.86 4.33
C GLU A 550 -19.45 12.12 3.17
N GLU A 551 -20.17 12.02 2.05
CA GLU A 551 -19.65 11.48 0.80
C GLU A 551 -18.93 12.58 0.01
N GLN A 552 -17.68 12.31 -0.35
CA GLN A 552 -16.87 13.17 -1.20
C GLN A 552 -16.37 12.41 -2.43
N LYS A 553 -15.79 13.16 -3.36
CA LYS A 553 -15.16 12.62 -4.57
C LYS A 553 -13.71 13.08 -4.62
N ILE A 554 -12.81 12.19 -5.01
CA ILE A 554 -11.39 12.50 -5.17
C ILE A 554 -11.09 12.66 -6.67
N CYS A 555 -10.42 13.73 -7.04
CA CYS A 555 -10.01 13.98 -8.42
C CYS A 555 -8.94 12.98 -8.89
N GLY A 556 -9.06 12.50 -10.13
CA GLY A 556 -7.98 11.79 -10.79
C GLY A 556 -6.83 12.75 -11.12
N PHE A 557 -5.62 12.41 -10.69
CA PHE A 557 -4.40 13.14 -11.04
C PHE A 557 -4.26 13.15 -12.58
N PRO A 558 -3.86 14.27 -13.23
CA PRO A 558 -3.22 15.46 -12.67
C PRO A 558 -4.20 16.54 -12.22
N LEU A 559 -5.52 16.32 -12.30
CA LEU A 559 -6.49 17.29 -11.81
C LEU A 559 -6.54 17.28 -10.28
N ARG A 560 -6.75 18.46 -9.72
CA ARG A 560 -6.71 18.71 -8.27
C ARG A 560 -8.00 19.37 -7.81
N PRO A 561 -8.43 19.18 -6.54
CA PRO A 561 -9.69 19.73 -6.08
C PRO A 561 -9.65 21.26 -5.99
N LEU A 562 -10.76 21.89 -6.39
CA LEU A 562 -11.09 23.27 -6.08
C LEU A 562 -12.56 23.34 -5.69
N TRP A 563 -12.81 23.68 -4.43
CA TRP A 563 -14.13 23.85 -3.85
C TRP A 563 -14.66 25.26 -4.06
N HIS A 564 -15.96 25.35 -4.29
CA HIS A 564 -16.70 26.61 -4.29
C HIS A 564 -17.65 26.60 -3.09
N GLY A 565 -17.15 27.07 -1.95
CA GLY A 565 -17.83 26.84 -0.66
C GLY A 565 -17.82 25.36 -0.27
N ASN A 566 -18.77 24.93 0.56
CA ASN A 566 -18.78 23.56 1.10
C ASN A 566 -19.54 22.55 0.22
N ASP A 567 -20.16 22.99 -0.87
CA ASP A 567 -21.18 22.18 -1.57
C ASP A 567 -20.70 21.58 -2.90
N THR A 568 -19.80 22.26 -3.62
CA THR A 568 -19.40 21.86 -4.98
C THR A 568 -17.89 21.88 -5.17
N MET A 569 -17.37 20.83 -5.80
CA MET A 569 -15.94 20.68 -6.11
C MET A 569 -15.70 20.40 -7.60
N ASP A 570 -14.84 21.22 -8.19
CA ASP A 570 -14.28 21.04 -9.53
C ASP A 570 -12.92 20.36 -9.46
N CYS A 571 -12.61 19.55 -10.46
CA CYS A 571 -11.26 19.01 -10.67
C CYS A 571 -10.55 19.89 -11.68
N VAL A 572 -9.61 20.71 -11.21
CA VAL A 572 -8.94 21.74 -12.00
C VAL A 572 -7.50 21.35 -12.34
N TYR A 573 -7.05 21.83 -13.49
CA TYR A 573 -5.66 21.71 -13.92
C TYR A 573 -4.88 22.97 -13.55
N ASP A 574 -3.66 22.79 -13.06
CA ASP A 574 -2.72 23.86 -12.74
C ASP A 574 -1.29 23.37 -13.00
N GLN A 575 -0.56 24.06 -13.87
CA GLN A 575 0.79 23.63 -14.27
C GLN A 575 1.81 23.80 -13.13
N GLU A 576 1.73 24.89 -12.35
CA GLU A 576 2.67 25.13 -11.25
C GLU A 576 2.49 24.09 -10.14
N SER A 577 1.23 23.73 -9.87
CA SER A 577 0.86 22.59 -9.03
C SER A 577 1.52 21.30 -9.51
N ILE A 578 1.38 20.94 -10.79
CA ILE A 578 1.96 19.70 -11.35
C ILE A 578 3.48 19.70 -11.24
N ASP A 579 4.13 20.82 -11.55
CA ASP A 579 5.59 20.96 -11.47
C ASP A 579 6.10 20.75 -10.03
N SER A 580 5.32 21.13 -9.01
CA SER A 580 5.65 20.93 -7.59
C SER A 580 5.73 19.45 -7.16
N TRP A 581 5.07 18.56 -7.92
CA TRP A 581 5.05 17.11 -7.71
C TRP A 581 6.16 16.36 -8.44
N LEU A 582 6.76 16.97 -9.47
CA LEU A 582 7.71 16.33 -10.39
C LEU A 582 9.09 16.98 -10.28
N PRO A 583 9.79 16.79 -9.14
CA PRO A 583 11.12 17.34 -8.97
C PRO A 583 12.13 16.69 -9.91
N LYS A 584 13.23 17.41 -10.14
CA LYS A 584 14.36 16.90 -10.90
C LYS A 584 15.30 16.13 -9.97
N LEU A 585 15.23 14.80 -10.02
CA LEU A 585 16.08 13.91 -9.22
C LEU A 585 17.47 13.70 -9.85
N ASP A 586 18.26 14.77 -9.97
CA ASP A 586 19.54 14.80 -10.70
C ASP A 586 20.80 14.53 -9.86
N ALA A 587 20.65 14.20 -8.58
CA ALA A 587 21.73 13.61 -7.79
C ALA A 587 21.96 12.12 -8.13
N ILE A 588 20.93 11.44 -8.65
CA ILE A 588 21.01 10.04 -9.07
C ILE A 588 21.47 9.96 -10.54
N PRO A 589 22.55 9.22 -10.86
CA PRO A 589 23.13 9.18 -12.20
C PRO A 589 22.39 8.26 -13.19
N VAL A 590 21.26 7.68 -12.79
CA VAL A 590 20.41 6.80 -13.60
C VAL A 590 18.96 7.29 -13.58
N PRO A 591 18.13 6.95 -14.58
CA PRO A 591 16.72 7.30 -14.55
C PRO A 591 16.03 6.79 -13.28
N VAL A 592 15.30 7.67 -12.61
CA VAL A 592 14.43 7.34 -11.48
C VAL A 592 13.00 7.35 -12.00
N TYR A 593 12.46 6.15 -12.22
CA TYR A 593 11.07 5.96 -12.64
C TYR A 593 10.15 5.82 -11.47
#